data_AF-M0FQA6-F1
#
_entry.id   AF-M0FQA6-F1
#
_cell.length_a   1.000
_cell.length_b   1.000
_cell.length_c   1.000
_cell.angle_alpha   90.00
_cell.angle_beta   90.00
_cell.angle_gamma   90.00
#
_symmetry.space_group_name_H-M   'P 1'
#
loop_
_entity.id
_entity.type
_entity.pdbx_description
1 polymer ?
#
loop_
_entity_poly.entity_id
_entity_poly.type
_entity_poly.pdbx_seq_one_letter_code
_entity_poly.pdbx_strand_id
1 'polypeptide(L)'
;MGQRTLGGDDLSELRRRYRALVTTELPRAARDRDGWPVDEDHCFVRIVLDDLFDDVWYEHVPGRPAYEHLSPSQLREAVETAERMLDEGRPLVDELNRRSLDRRDAEDTASGRRRGRPLSDERGLRGGPR
;
A
#
# COMPACT_ATOMS: atom_id res chain seq x y z
N MET A 1 34.09 12.49 10.63
CA MET A 1 33.75 11.08 10.30
C MET A 1 32.63 11.13 9.26
N GLY A 2 32.85 11.23 7.95
CA GLY A 2 33.68 10.37 7.11
C GLY A 2 32.78 9.37 6.38
N GLN A 3 31.90 9.87 5.50
CA GLN A 3 30.93 9.13 4.69
C GLN A 3 31.60 7.94 3.98
N ARG A 4 31.26 6.70 4.35
CA ARG A 4 31.88 5.48 3.78
C ARG A 4 30.94 4.28 3.64
N THR A 5 29.73 4.50 3.13
CA THR A 5 28.95 3.49 2.40
C THR A 5 28.11 4.23 1.36
N LEU A 6 28.66 4.41 0.17
CA LEU A 6 28.01 5.14 -0.93
C LEU A 6 27.03 4.17 -1.63
N GLY A 7 25.77 4.22 -1.22
CA GLY A 7 24.60 3.87 -2.04
C GLY A 7 24.22 2.39 -2.19
N GLY A 8 25.16 1.44 -2.14
CA GLY A 8 24.90 0.01 -2.38
C GLY A 8 24.67 -0.83 -1.12
N ASP A 9 25.57 -0.68 -0.14
CA ASP A 9 25.50 -1.45 1.10
C ASP A 9 24.38 -0.95 2.01
N ASP A 10 24.24 0.37 2.20
CA ASP A 10 23.11 0.96 2.94
C ASP A 10 21.76 0.61 2.34
N LEU A 11 21.66 0.55 1.00
CA LEU A 11 20.44 0.16 0.33
C LEU A 11 20.10 -1.30 0.61
N SER A 12 21.11 -2.17 0.58
CA SER A 12 20.95 -3.60 0.87
C SER A 12 20.58 -3.84 2.33
N GLU A 13 21.14 -3.06 3.26
CA GLU A 13 20.78 -3.06 4.67
C GLU A 13 19.34 -2.59 4.89
N LEU A 14 18.95 -1.47 4.28
CA LEU A 14 17.60 -0.94 4.31
C LEU A 14 16.59 -1.95 3.72
N ARG A 15 16.94 -2.65 2.64
CA ARG A 15 16.06 -3.67 2.04
C ARG A 15 15.87 -4.84 2.98
N ARG A 16 16.95 -5.30 3.60
CA ARG A 16 16.92 -6.37 4.59
C ARG A 16 16.09 -5.97 5.80
N ARG A 17 16.25 -4.74 6.29
CA ARG A 17 15.49 -4.17 7.41
C ARG A 17 14.02 -4.05 7.09
N TYR A 18 13.69 -3.42 5.96
CA TYR A 18 12.32 -3.30 5.47
C TYR A 18 11.65 -4.67 5.36
N ARG A 19 12.31 -5.63 4.72
CA ARG A 19 11.82 -7.00 4.58
C ARG A 19 11.53 -7.63 5.94
N ALA A 20 12.46 -7.56 6.88
CA ALA A 20 12.26 -8.09 8.23
C ALA A 20 11.05 -7.45 8.94
N LEU A 21 10.87 -6.13 8.79
CA LEU A 21 9.73 -5.41 9.36
C LEU A 21 8.40 -5.93 8.81
N VAL A 22 8.25 -6.00 7.49
CA VAL A 22 6.97 -6.35 6.85
C VAL A 22 6.67 -7.84 6.82
N THR A 23 7.68 -8.72 6.83
CA THR A 23 7.47 -10.19 6.80
C THR A 23 7.48 -10.83 8.17
N THR A 24 8.05 -10.17 9.19
CA THR A 24 8.28 -10.80 10.50
C THR A 24 7.76 -9.93 11.63
N GLU A 25 8.28 -8.71 11.80
CA GLU A 25 7.95 -7.89 12.98
C GLU A 25 6.48 -7.44 12.99
N LEU A 26 5.97 -6.90 11.89
CA LEU A 26 4.59 -6.41 11.77
C LEU A 26 3.56 -7.56 11.87
N PRO A 27 3.69 -8.66 11.11
CA PRO A 27 2.80 -9.81 11.27
C PRO A 27 2.86 -10.41 12.67
N ARG A 28 4.03 -10.40 13.31
CA ARG A 28 4.17 -10.86 14.70
C ARG A 28 3.45 -9.91 15.66
N ALA A 29 3.63 -8.60 15.51
CA ALA A 29 2.94 -7.61 16.34
C ALA A 29 1.41 -7.68 16.17
N ALA A 30 0.92 -7.93 14.96
CA ALA A 30 -0.50 -8.12 14.67
C ALA A 30 -1.07 -9.42 15.26
N ARG A 31 -0.26 -10.48 15.36
CA ARG A 31 -0.65 -11.74 16.02
C ARG A 31 -0.58 -11.66 17.54
N ASP A 32 0.41 -10.95 18.06
CA ASP A 32 0.60 -10.77 19.50
C ASP A 32 -0.37 -9.72 20.08
N ARG A 33 -0.87 -8.79 19.26
CA ARG A 33 -1.83 -7.75 19.66
C ARG A 33 -3.16 -7.93 18.91
N ASP A 34 -4.22 -8.26 19.64
CA ASP A 34 -5.55 -8.36 19.06
C ASP A 34 -6.05 -7.04 18.42
N GLY A 35 -6.80 -7.17 17.32
CA GLY A 35 -7.57 -6.08 16.72
C GLY A 35 -6.87 -5.27 15.62
N TRP A 36 -5.74 -5.75 15.09
CA TRP A 36 -5.17 -5.17 13.87
C TRP A 36 -6.08 -5.46 12.68
N PRO A 37 -6.25 -4.51 11.73
CA PRO A 37 -7.11 -4.70 10.57
C PRO A 37 -6.51 -5.66 9.54
N VAL A 38 -5.20 -5.92 9.63
CA VAL A 38 -4.44 -6.81 8.74
C VAL A 38 -3.40 -7.58 9.56
N ASP A 39 -3.16 -8.83 9.19
CA ASP A 39 -2.16 -9.71 9.81
C ASP A 39 -1.17 -10.33 8.80
N GLU A 40 -1.47 -10.19 7.50
CA GLU A 40 -0.68 -10.78 6.42
C GLU A 40 0.48 -9.86 6.00
N ASP A 41 1.64 -10.47 5.74
CA ASP A 41 2.86 -9.78 5.29
C ASP A 41 2.62 -8.94 4.02
N HIS A 42 1.88 -9.50 3.06
CA HIS A 42 1.58 -8.84 1.80
C HIS A 42 0.65 -7.63 1.97
N CYS A 43 -0.19 -7.61 3.01
CA CYS A 43 -1.03 -6.46 3.35
C CYS A 43 -0.20 -5.30 3.89
N PHE A 44 0.80 -5.58 4.74
CA PHE A 44 1.73 -4.55 5.21
C PHE A 44 2.57 -3.97 4.07
N VAL A 45 3.09 -4.83 3.19
CA VAL A 45 3.82 -4.38 2.00
C VAL A 45 2.94 -3.44 1.16
N ARG A 46 1.68 -3.82 0.92
CA ARG A 46 0.72 -3.02 0.16
C ARG A 46 0.47 -1.65 0.81
N ILE A 47 0.20 -1.61 2.11
CA ILE A 47 -0.11 -0.38 2.84
C ILE A 47 1.07 0.60 2.79
N VAL A 48 2.28 0.09 3.06
CA VAL A 48 3.48 0.93 3.04
C VAL A 48 3.77 1.47 1.63
N LEU A 49 3.61 0.64 0.59
CA LEU A 49 3.84 1.08 -0.78
C LEU A 49 2.77 2.08 -1.24
N ASP A 50 1.50 1.82 -0.96
CA ASP A 50 0.43 2.76 -1.31
C ASP A 50 0.64 4.11 -0.60
N ASP A 51 1.12 4.12 0.66
CA ASP A 51 1.48 5.36 1.39
C ASP A 51 2.69 6.07 0.76
N LEU A 52 3.71 5.32 0.37
CA LEU A 52 4.95 5.85 -0.22
C LEU A 52 4.76 6.53 -1.58
N PHE A 53 3.91 5.95 -2.43
CA PHE A 53 3.62 6.53 -3.75
C PHE A 53 2.50 7.57 -3.71
N ASP A 54 1.84 7.71 -2.56
CA ASP A 54 0.56 8.42 -2.39
C ASP A 54 -0.50 8.01 -3.44
N ASP A 55 -0.33 6.80 -3.99
CA ASP A 55 -1.03 6.32 -5.17
C ASP A 55 -0.96 4.79 -5.21
N VAL A 56 -1.69 4.21 -6.14
CA VAL A 56 -1.80 2.78 -6.35
C VAL A 56 -0.47 2.20 -6.86
N TRP A 57 0.25 1.48 -5.99
CA TRP A 57 1.66 1.14 -6.26
C TRP A 57 1.91 0.29 -7.52
N TYR A 58 0.94 -0.52 -7.96
CA TYR A 58 1.10 -1.43 -9.11
C TYR A 58 1.13 -0.71 -10.46
N GLU A 59 0.68 0.54 -10.53
CA GLU A 59 0.86 1.37 -11.74
C GLU A 59 2.30 1.91 -11.84
N HIS A 60 2.98 2.05 -10.70
CA HIS A 60 4.32 2.64 -10.61
C HIS A 60 5.43 1.57 -10.64
N VAL A 61 5.16 0.37 -10.11
CA VAL A 61 6.16 -0.70 -10.00
C VAL A 61 5.72 -1.95 -10.76
N PRO A 62 6.33 -2.25 -11.93
CA PRO A 62 5.94 -3.40 -12.76
C PRO A 62 6.48 -4.75 -12.26
N GLY A 63 7.39 -4.76 -11.28
CA GLY A 63 8.11 -5.96 -10.83
C GLY A 63 7.79 -6.37 -9.39
N ARG A 64 7.84 -7.69 -9.15
CA ARG A 64 7.75 -8.29 -7.81
C ARG A 64 9.09 -8.96 -7.48
N PRO A 65 9.72 -8.67 -6.32
CA PRO A 65 9.20 -7.85 -5.22
C PRO A 65 9.35 -6.33 -5.46
N ALA A 66 8.29 -5.56 -5.18
CA ALA A 66 8.27 -4.13 -5.48
C ALA A 66 9.38 -3.32 -4.77
N TYR A 67 9.81 -3.76 -3.58
CA TYR A 67 10.90 -3.11 -2.83
C TYR A 67 12.27 -3.16 -3.53
N GLU A 68 12.47 -4.06 -4.50
CA GLU A 68 13.72 -4.12 -5.28
C GLU A 68 13.82 -3.02 -6.34
N HIS A 69 12.70 -2.39 -6.67
CA HIS A 69 12.63 -1.29 -7.63
C HIS A 69 12.59 0.08 -6.96
N LEU A 70 12.53 0.14 -5.62
CA LEU A 70 12.53 1.40 -4.87
C LEU A 70 13.90 2.07 -4.90
N SER A 71 13.89 3.39 -5.03
CA SER A 71 15.07 4.23 -4.84
C SER A 71 15.51 4.25 -3.36
N PRO A 72 16.76 4.63 -3.06
CA PRO A 72 17.24 4.70 -1.67
C PRO A 72 16.41 5.61 -0.76
N SER A 73 15.89 6.73 -1.28
CA SER A 73 15.04 7.64 -0.51
C SER A 73 13.69 7.00 -0.18
N GLN A 74 13.05 6.41 -1.20
CA GLN A 74 11.79 5.70 -1.06
C GLN A 74 11.87 4.53 -0.07
N LEU A 75 12.99 3.81 -0.10
CA LEU A 75 13.19 2.70 0.82
C LEU A 75 13.41 3.15 2.26
N ARG A 76 14.07 4.30 2.49
CA ARG A 76 14.17 4.88 3.83
C ARG A 76 12.81 5.26 4.38
N GLU A 77 12.00 5.97 3.58
CA GLU A 77 10.63 6.32 3.95
C GLU A 77 9.79 5.06 4.24
N ALA A 78 9.91 4.01 3.41
CA ALA A 78 9.22 2.75 3.64
C ALA A 78 9.63 2.06 4.96
N VAL A 79 10.92 2.12 5.32
CA VAL A 79 11.41 1.61 6.62
C VAL A 79 10.86 2.46 7.76
N GLU A 80 10.92 3.79 7.67
CA GLU A 80 10.41 4.70 8.69
C GLU A 80 8.91 4.50 8.93
N THR A 81 8.10 4.37 7.86
CA THR A 81 6.67 4.08 7.97
C THR A 81 6.43 2.71 8.64
N ALA A 82 7.16 1.67 8.26
CA ALA A 82 7.03 0.35 8.85
C ALA A 82 7.44 0.32 10.35
N GLU A 83 8.48 1.07 10.74
CA GLU A 83 8.88 1.21 12.14
C GLU A 83 7.83 1.99 12.94
N ARG A 84 7.27 3.07 12.38
CA ARG A 84 6.16 3.79 13.01
C ARG A 84 4.93 2.91 13.20
N MET A 85 4.64 1.99 12.28
CA MET A 85 3.54 1.02 12.45
C MET A 85 3.77 0.09 13.64
N LEU A 86 5.02 -0.24 14.00
CA LEU A 86 5.33 -1.00 15.20
C LEU A 86 5.20 -0.16 16.48
N ASP A 87 5.68 1.09 16.43
CA ASP A 87 5.68 2.01 17.56
C ASP A 87 4.27 2.49 17.91
N GLU A 88 3.53 3.03 16.93
CA GLU A 88 2.15 3.51 17.11
C GLU A 88 1.17 2.32 17.19
N GLY A 89 1.46 1.23 16.47
CA GLY A 89 0.62 0.03 16.44
C GLY A 89 -0.67 0.21 15.65
N ARG A 90 -1.73 -0.44 16.14
CA ARG A 90 -3.06 -0.52 15.50
C ARG A 90 -3.61 0.82 14.96
N PRO A 91 -3.59 1.95 15.71
CA PRO A 91 -4.20 3.20 15.24
C PRO A 91 -3.60 3.70 13.93
N LEU A 92 -2.26 3.62 13.78
CA LEU A 92 -1.59 4.03 12.56
C LEU A 92 -1.85 3.03 11.43
N VAL A 93 -1.80 1.73 11.73
CA VAL A 93 -2.07 0.67 10.74
C VAL A 93 -3.47 0.81 10.15
N ASP A 94 -4.46 1.11 10.99
CA ASP A 94 -5.85 1.34 10.56
C ASP A 94 -6.00 2.58 9.66
N GLU A 95 -5.37 3.69 10.05
CA GLU A 95 -5.37 4.91 9.26
C GLU A 95 -4.73 4.70 7.88
N LEU A 96 -3.54 4.08 7.83
CA LEU A 96 -2.84 3.80 6.58
C LEU A 96 -3.59 2.79 5.71
N ASN A 97 -4.20 1.77 6.33
CA ASN A 97 -5.03 0.81 5.61
C ASN A 97 -6.26 1.47 4.97
N ARG A 98 -6.96 2.35 5.70
CA ARG A 98 -8.09 3.10 5.15
C ARG A 98 -7.68 3.99 3.97
N ARG A 99 -6.60 4.75 4.11
CA ARG A 99 -6.06 5.57 2.99
C ARG A 99 -5.73 4.73 1.76
N SER A 100 -5.10 3.58 1.96
CA SER A 100 -4.77 2.64 0.88
C SER A 100 -6.01 2.08 0.18
N LEU A 101 -7.14 1.89 0.89
CA LEU A 101 -8.42 1.49 0.29
C LEU A 101 -9.07 2.67 -0.47
N ASP A 102 -9.12 3.85 0.14
CA ASP A 102 -9.71 5.05 -0.46
C ASP A 102 -9.04 5.41 -1.80
N ARG A 103 -7.71 5.28 -1.89
CA ARG A 103 -6.95 5.51 -3.14
C ARG A 103 -7.37 4.56 -4.25
N ARG A 104 -7.69 3.30 -3.92
CA ARG A 104 -8.13 2.30 -4.91
C ARG A 104 -9.55 2.58 -5.38
N ASP A 105 -10.43 2.97 -4.47
CA ASP A 105 -11.80 3.36 -4.83
C ASP A 105 -11.80 4.62 -5.71
N ALA A 106 -10.89 5.56 -5.45
CA ALA A 106 -10.66 6.74 -6.28
C ALA A 106 -10.07 6.36 -7.65
N GLU A 107 -9.08 5.46 -7.71
CA GLU A 107 -8.49 4.95 -8.97
C GLU A 107 -9.53 4.22 -9.80
N ASP A 108 -10.31 3.31 -9.23
CA ASP A 108 -11.40 2.62 -9.92
C ASP A 108 -12.44 3.61 -10.48
N THR A 109 -12.71 4.69 -9.74
CA THR A 109 -13.59 5.79 -10.18
C THR A 109 -12.98 6.59 -11.32
N ALA A 110 -11.68 6.89 -11.26
CA ALA A 110 -10.94 7.64 -12.28
C ALA A 110 -10.69 6.83 -13.57
N SER A 111 -10.39 5.54 -13.44
CA SER A 111 -10.17 4.60 -14.54
C SER A 111 -11.49 4.14 -15.22
N GLY A 112 -12.66 4.50 -14.68
CA GLY A 112 -13.97 4.10 -15.22
C GLY A 112 -14.31 2.62 -15.02
N ARG A 113 -13.54 1.88 -14.21
CA ARG A 113 -13.80 0.47 -13.84
C ARG A 113 -14.83 0.40 -12.72
N ARG A 114 -16.10 0.73 -12.99
CA ARG A 114 -17.17 0.39 -12.04
C ARG A 114 -17.33 -1.14 -11.99
N ARG A 115 -16.95 -1.79 -10.88
CA ARG A 115 -17.60 -3.05 -10.49
C ARG A 115 -19.11 -2.78 -10.43
N GLY A 116 -19.86 -3.61 -11.15
CA GLY A 116 -21.21 -3.34 -11.60
C GLY A 116 -22.13 -2.74 -10.54
N ARG A 117 -22.78 -1.63 -10.92
CA ARG A 117 -24.10 -1.27 -10.38
C ARG A 117 -25.13 -1.63 -11.45
N PRO A 118 -26.22 -2.33 -11.11
CA PRO A 118 -27.16 -2.86 -12.09
C PRO A 118 -27.80 -1.74 -12.91
N LEU A 119 -28.02 -2.04 -14.18
CA LEU A 119 -28.82 -1.28 -15.13
C LEU A 119 -30.20 -0.98 -14.52
N SER A 120 -30.35 0.21 -13.92
CA SER A 120 -31.65 0.85 -13.84
C SER A 120 -31.92 1.44 -15.22
N ASP A 121 -32.45 0.58 -16.09
CA ASP A 121 -32.93 0.96 -17.42
C ASP A 121 -34.25 1.73 -17.24
N GLU A 122 -34.14 3.06 -17.12
CA GLU A 122 -35.25 3.97 -17.31
C GLU A 122 -34.99 4.86 -18.53
N ARG A 123 -35.48 4.42 -19.71
CA ARG A 123 -36.03 5.28 -20.78
C ARG A 123 -37.17 4.50 -21.43
N GLY A 124 -38.41 4.98 -21.52
CA GLY A 124 -38.82 6.35 -21.75
C GLY A 124 -38.92 6.63 -23.25
N LEU A 125 -40.13 6.39 -23.80
CA LEU A 125 -40.78 7.11 -24.90
C LEU A 125 -40.28 6.94 -26.36
N ARG A 126 -41.17 6.43 -27.21
CA ARG A 126 -41.50 6.81 -28.62
C ARG A 126 -42.74 5.96 -28.96
N GLY A 127 -43.92 6.43 -29.36
CA GLY A 127 -44.27 7.59 -30.19
C GLY A 127 -44.89 7.09 -31.51
N GLY A 128 -46.14 6.61 -31.49
CA GLY A 128 -47.09 6.39 -32.62
C GLY A 128 -46.62 5.52 -33.81
N PRO A 129 -47.43 5.34 -34.89
CA PRO A 129 -48.86 5.66 -35.07
C PRO A 129 -49.71 4.46 -35.54
N ARG A 130 -51.04 4.56 -35.43
CA ARG A 130 -52.02 4.37 -36.53
C ARG A 130 -53.44 4.55 -36.03
#